data_AF-A0A853L3B5-F1
#
_entry.id   AF-A0A853L3B5-F1
#
_cell.length_a   1.000
_cell.length_b   1.000
_cell.length_c   1.000
_cell.angle_alpha   90.00
_cell.angle_beta   90.00
_cell.angle_gamma   90.00
#
_symmetry.space_group_name_H-M   'P 1'
#
loop_
_entity.id
_entity.type
_entity.pdbx_description
1 polymer ?
#
loop_
_entity_poly.entity_id
_entity_poly.type
_entity_poly.pdbx_seq_one_letter_code
_entity_poly.pdbx_strand_id
1 'polypeptide(L)'
;MLSRAIKNRTGHRLCGHVLIMALCFAVFSMATPTARASTASADKANTEEPKEPAVPEIPDTVVVPDPVSLTIVLRNSGTIRQIVFNIWLEATNRQAVDVIEQRLPKVINAFLVDLQRLMYRDTEQRFENREPGKRGFKYTAPGLLPPPPPKTEEELAAEAEAAKLAEENGEEIAKEPPFSPFQPVSNRYFAALQNKLLRTGQGVLPPDTLRSVQIRMFYDFWPGDAKPRK
;
A
#
# COMPACT_ATOMS: atom_id res chain seq x y z
N MET A 1 -28.69 -45.70 55.48
CA MET A 1 -29.24 -46.66 54.50
C MET A 1 -30.21 -45.93 53.58
N LEU A 2 -30.10 -46.14 52.25
CA LEU A 2 -31.03 -45.76 51.16
C LEU A 2 -31.11 -44.25 50.83
N SER A 3 -31.23 -43.77 49.58
CA SER A 3 -31.11 -44.33 48.23
C SER A 3 -31.08 -43.15 47.20
N ARG A 4 -30.65 -43.45 45.98
CA ARG A 4 -30.46 -42.59 44.80
C ARG A 4 -31.73 -41.85 44.33
N ALA A 5 -31.58 -40.65 43.73
CA ALA A 5 -32.06 -40.31 42.38
C ALA A 5 -31.98 -38.79 42.08
N ILE A 6 -31.04 -38.36 41.22
CA ILE A 6 -31.20 -37.13 40.43
C ILE A 6 -31.31 -37.56 38.97
N LYS A 7 -32.54 -37.52 38.46
CA LYS A 7 -32.96 -37.94 37.13
C LYS A 7 -32.90 -36.73 36.19
N ASN A 8 -32.04 -36.82 35.18
CA ASN A 8 -32.07 -36.16 33.86
C ASN A 8 -32.84 -34.84 33.69
N ARG A 9 -32.09 -33.72 33.58
CA ARG A 9 -32.55 -32.44 32.99
C ARG A 9 -31.73 -32.09 31.75
N THR A 10 -31.89 -32.86 30.66
CA THR A 10 -31.25 -32.57 29.35
C THR A 10 -32.17 -32.88 28.17
N GLY A 11 -33.49 -32.71 28.34
CA GLY A 11 -34.48 -33.05 27.29
C GLY A 11 -34.91 -31.90 26.36
N HIS A 12 -34.76 -30.63 26.74
CA HIS A 12 -35.41 -29.52 26.02
C HIS A 12 -34.49 -28.62 25.18
N ARG A 13 -33.17 -28.79 25.23
CA ARG A 13 -32.23 -27.96 24.42
C ARG A 13 -31.81 -28.58 23.10
N LEU A 14 -32.02 -29.89 22.90
CA LEU A 14 -31.63 -30.56 21.65
C LEU A 14 -32.63 -30.36 20.51
N CYS A 15 -33.93 -30.18 20.80
CA CYS A 15 -34.96 -30.09 19.76
C CYS A 15 -34.95 -28.75 19.00
N GLY A 16 -34.57 -27.65 19.67
CA GLY A 16 -34.48 -26.33 19.04
C GLY A 16 -33.31 -26.17 18.05
N HIS A 17 -32.18 -26.86 18.30
CA HIS A 17 -31.00 -26.75 17.44
C HIS A 17 -31.14 -27.52 16.11
N VAL A 18 -31.90 -28.62 16.08
CA VAL A 18 -32.14 -29.40 14.86
C VAL A 18 -33.06 -28.64 13.89
N LEU A 19 -34.05 -27.91 14.41
CA LEU A 19 -34.99 -27.12 13.60
C LEU A 19 -34.35 -25.89 12.95
N ILE A 20 -33.36 -25.27 13.61
CA ILE A 20 -32.64 -24.10 13.08
C ILE A 20 -31.62 -24.51 12.00
N MET A 21 -30.94 -25.64 12.16
CA MET A 21 -30.00 -26.15 11.14
C MET A 21 -30.70 -26.59 9.84
N ALA A 22 -31.92 -27.11 9.93
CA ALA A 22 -32.71 -27.50 8.75
C ALA A 22 -33.17 -26.28 7.92
N LEU A 23 -33.44 -25.13 8.57
CA LEU A 23 -33.87 -23.91 7.87
C LEU A 23 -32.70 -23.21 7.14
N CYS A 24 -31.48 -23.26 7.68
CA CYS A 24 -30.30 -22.66 7.04
C CYS A 24 -29.83 -23.41 5.79
N PHE A 25 -30.03 -24.73 5.71
CA PHE A 25 -29.70 -25.51 4.52
C PHE A 25 -30.66 -25.27 3.35
N ALA A 26 -31.92 -24.91 3.61
CA ALA A 26 -32.92 -24.67 2.57
C ALA A 26 -32.75 -23.32 1.84
N VAL A 27 -32.09 -22.34 2.46
CA VAL A 27 -31.84 -21.01 1.86
C VAL A 27 -30.62 -21.04 0.92
N PHE A 28 -29.72 -22.01 1.07
CA PHE A 28 -28.49 -22.09 0.25
C PHE A 28 -28.67 -22.84 -1.09
N SER A 29 -29.84 -23.44 -1.34
CA SER A 29 -30.13 -24.20 -2.57
C SER A 29 -30.76 -23.39 -3.71
N MET A 30 -30.95 -22.08 -3.56
CA MET A 30 -31.46 -21.20 -4.63
C MET A 30 -30.53 -20.04 -4.94
N ALA A 31 -29.26 -20.34 -5.27
CA ALA A 31 -28.37 -19.38 -5.93
C ALA A 31 -27.22 -20.12 -6.62
N THR A 32 -27.49 -20.86 -7.69
CA THR A 32 -26.44 -21.25 -8.63
C THR A 32 -26.28 -20.15 -9.66
N PRO A 33 -25.14 -19.43 -9.73
CA PRO A 33 -24.81 -18.71 -10.95
C PRO A 33 -24.51 -19.76 -12.01
N THR A 34 -25.33 -19.77 -13.06
CA THR A 34 -25.10 -20.57 -14.24
C THR A 34 -23.80 -20.11 -14.90
N ALA A 35 -22.75 -20.90 -14.76
CA ALA A 35 -21.56 -20.79 -15.60
C ALA A 35 -21.98 -21.09 -17.04
N ARG A 36 -22.23 -20.06 -17.84
CA ARG A 36 -22.33 -20.18 -19.29
C ARG A 36 -20.91 -20.21 -19.85
N ALA A 37 -20.42 -21.42 -20.11
CA ALA A 37 -19.43 -21.64 -21.15
C ALA A 37 -20.09 -21.29 -22.49
N SER A 38 -19.77 -20.12 -23.05
CA SER A 38 -20.16 -19.81 -24.42
C SER A 38 -19.09 -20.37 -25.36
N THR A 39 -19.56 -21.31 -26.15
CA THR A 39 -18.93 -21.89 -27.32
C THR A 39 -18.45 -20.82 -28.29
N ALA A 40 -17.34 -21.14 -28.96
CA ALA A 40 -16.85 -20.43 -30.12
C ALA A 40 -17.97 -20.31 -31.17
N SER A 41 -18.22 -19.08 -31.61
CA SER A 41 -18.64 -18.77 -32.97
C SER A 41 -17.80 -17.60 -33.43
N ALA A 42 -17.02 -17.86 -34.48
CA ALA A 42 -16.26 -16.87 -35.19
C ALA A 42 -17.23 -15.89 -35.85
N ASP A 43 -17.20 -14.64 -35.39
CA ASP A 43 -17.64 -13.51 -36.19
C ASP A 43 -16.57 -12.42 -36.15
N LYS A 44 -16.18 -12.01 -37.35
CA LYS A 44 -15.19 -10.97 -37.64
C LYS A 44 -15.67 -9.65 -37.04
N ALA A 45 -15.08 -9.26 -35.92
CA ALA A 45 -15.06 -7.88 -35.48
C ALA A 45 -13.60 -7.43 -35.43
N ASN A 46 -13.25 -6.48 -36.31
CA ASN A 46 -12.03 -5.68 -36.21
C ASN A 46 -11.97 -5.10 -34.79
N THR A 47 -11.21 -5.76 -33.93
CA THR A 47 -10.87 -5.24 -32.63
C THR A 47 -9.63 -4.41 -32.88
N GLU A 48 -9.80 -3.09 -32.91
CA GLU A 48 -8.67 -2.17 -32.75
C GLU A 48 -7.86 -2.68 -31.55
N GLU A 49 -6.59 -2.97 -31.80
CA GLU A 49 -5.65 -3.31 -30.74
C GLU A 49 -5.79 -2.24 -29.65
N PRO A 50 -6.00 -2.63 -28.38
CA PRO A 50 -5.95 -1.66 -27.31
C PRO A 50 -4.59 -0.99 -27.39
N LYS A 51 -4.56 0.33 -27.64
CA LYS A 51 -3.35 1.14 -27.47
C LYS A 51 -2.72 0.67 -26.16
N GLU A 52 -1.50 0.12 -26.25
CA GLU A 52 -0.75 -0.28 -25.08
C GLU A 52 -0.85 0.86 -24.06
N PRO A 53 -1.21 0.57 -22.80
CA PRO A 53 -1.35 1.63 -21.80
C PRO A 53 -0.01 2.35 -21.75
N ALA A 54 -0.03 3.64 -22.11
CA ALA A 54 1.15 4.48 -22.12
C ALA A 54 1.88 4.24 -20.80
N VAL A 55 3.15 3.81 -20.87
CA VAL A 55 3.99 3.64 -19.69
C VAL A 55 3.89 4.96 -18.93
N PRO A 56 3.37 4.98 -17.69
CA PRO A 56 3.15 6.24 -16.99
C PRO A 56 4.51 6.95 -16.88
N GLU A 57 4.63 8.09 -17.56
CA GLU A 57 5.84 8.88 -17.56
C GLU A 57 6.17 9.26 -16.12
N ILE A 58 7.38 8.91 -15.69
CA ILE A 58 7.86 9.26 -14.36
C ILE A 58 8.14 10.76 -14.39
N PRO A 59 7.50 11.57 -13.54
CA PRO A 59 7.70 13.01 -13.56
C PRO A 59 9.15 13.38 -13.27
N ASP A 60 9.64 14.43 -13.91
CA ASP A 60 11.02 14.93 -13.75
C ASP A 60 11.37 15.33 -12.32
N THR A 61 10.39 15.49 -11.42
CA THR A 61 10.59 15.79 -10.00
C THR A 61 10.74 14.55 -9.14
N VAL A 62 10.64 13.34 -9.71
CA VAL A 62 10.67 12.08 -8.98
C VAL A 62 12.02 11.39 -9.16
N VAL A 63 12.70 11.12 -8.05
CA VAL A 63 13.89 10.27 -8.02
C VAL A 63 13.47 8.83 -7.77
N VAL A 64 14.02 7.91 -8.55
CA VAL A 64 13.76 6.46 -8.49
C VAL A 64 15.05 5.72 -8.12
N PRO A 65 15.30 5.51 -6.82
CA PRO A 65 16.43 4.72 -6.33
C PRO A 65 16.28 3.22 -6.61
N ASP A 66 17.41 2.52 -6.52
CA ASP A 66 17.42 1.06 -6.51
C ASP A 66 16.62 0.49 -5.32
N PRO A 67 15.96 -0.67 -5.48
CA PRO A 67 15.26 -1.32 -4.39
C PRO A 67 16.16 -1.68 -3.21
N VAL A 68 15.68 -1.40 -2.00
CA VAL A 68 16.37 -1.73 -0.76
C VAL A 68 15.94 -3.12 -0.30
N SER A 69 16.91 -4.02 -0.16
CA SER A 69 16.67 -5.38 0.31
C SER A 69 17.24 -5.61 1.71
N LEU A 70 16.43 -6.20 2.59
CA LEU A 70 16.81 -6.54 3.96
C LEU A 70 16.59 -8.02 4.21
N THR A 71 17.59 -8.69 4.78
CA THR A 71 17.44 -10.03 5.34
C THR A 71 17.54 -9.93 6.85
N ILE A 72 16.53 -10.43 7.54
CA ILE A 72 16.43 -10.40 9.00
C ILE A 72 16.53 -11.83 9.49
N VAL A 73 17.40 -12.05 10.48
CA VAL A 73 17.59 -13.33 11.14
C VAL A 73 17.30 -13.16 12.62
N LEU A 74 16.29 -13.86 13.12
CA LEU A 74 15.99 -13.89 14.55
C LEU A 74 17.00 -14.77 15.27
N ARG A 75 17.69 -14.23 16.28
CA ARG A 75 18.80 -14.93 16.96
C ARG A 75 18.38 -16.24 17.62
N ASN A 76 17.19 -16.27 18.24
CA ASN A 76 16.77 -17.41 19.06
C ASN A 76 16.16 -18.54 18.23
N SER A 77 15.37 -18.21 17.20
CA SER A 77 14.67 -19.21 16.38
C SER A 77 15.40 -19.55 15.07
N GLY A 78 16.44 -18.79 14.70
CA GLY A 78 17.09 -18.89 13.40
C GLY A 78 16.17 -18.53 12.23
N THR A 79 14.98 -17.98 12.50
CA THR A 79 14.00 -17.68 11.44
C THR A 79 14.51 -16.54 10.57
N ILE A 80 14.42 -16.76 9.26
CA ILE A 80 14.83 -15.80 8.23
C ILE A 80 13.59 -15.15 7.64
N ARG A 81 13.66 -13.83 7.46
CA ARG A 81 12.69 -13.03 6.70
C ARG A 81 13.44 -12.18 5.69
N GLN A 82 12.96 -12.17 4.45
CA GLN A 82 13.50 -11.36 3.36
C GLN A 82 12.48 -10.30 2.98
N ILE A 83 12.92 -9.05 2.94
CA ILE A 83 12.07 -7.90 2.69
C ILE A 83 12.70 -7.05 1.58
N VAL A 84 11.89 -6.61 0.63
CA VAL A 84 12.31 -5.69 -0.42
C VAL A 84 11.39 -4.47 -0.42
N PHE A 85 11.98 -3.28 -0.37
CA PHE A 85 11.30 -2.00 -0.49
C PHE A 85 11.69 -1.33 -1.80
N ASN A 86 10.71 -0.90 -2.57
CA ASN A 86 10.89 0.06 -3.65
C ASN A 86 10.37 1.42 -3.17
N ILE A 87 11.27 2.38 -2.97
CA ILE A 87 11.00 3.66 -2.29
C ILE A 87 11.32 4.78 -3.26
N TRP A 88 10.32 5.55 -3.68
CA TRP A 88 10.49 6.71 -4.55
C TRP A 88 10.44 8.00 -3.76
N LEU A 89 11.14 9.01 -4.25
CA LEU A 89 11.29 10.31 -3.60
C LEU A 89 10.74 11.39 -4.54
N GLU A 90 9.87 12.26 -4.03
CA GLU A 90 9.41 13.44 -4.76
C GLU A 90 10.21 14.66 -4.28
N ALA A 91 10.93 15.29 -5.20
CA ALA A 91 11.59 16.56 -4.97
C ALA A 91 10.58 17.72 -4.97
N THR A 92 10.92 18.83 -4.31
CA THR A 92 10.08 20.05 -4.35
C THR A 92 10.08 20.75 -5.71
N ASN A 93 11.18 20.63 -6.46
CA ASN A 93 11.35 21.17 -7.80
C ASN A 93 12.42 20.37 -8.57
N ARG A 94 12.62 20.70 -9.85
CA ARG A 94 13.58 20.00 -10.72
C ARG A 94 15.03 20.13 -10.24
N GLN A 95 15.41 21.27 -9.67
CA GLN A 95 16.79 21.51 -9.19
C GLN A 95 17.10 20.69 -7.93
N ALA A 96 16.09 20.44 -7.10
CA ALA A 96 16.21 19.61 -5.90
C ALA A 96 16.48 18.13 -6.23
N VAL A 97 16.13 17.66 -7.43
CA VAL A 97 16.40 16.30 -7.90
C VAL A 97 17.89 16.02 -7.90
N ASP A 98 18.70 16.90 -8.51
CA ASP A 98 20.15 16.76 -8.56
C ASP A 98 20.77 16.70 -7.15
N VAL A 99 20.24 17.50 -6.21
CA VAL A 99 20.68 17.51 -4.81
C VAL A 99 20.35 16.20 -4.11
N ILE A 100 19.15 15.65 -4.35
CA ILE A 100 18.74 14.35 -3.80
C ILE A 100 19.61 13.23 -4.35
N GLU A 101 19.82 13.20 -5.67
CA GLU A 101 20.65 12.19 -6.33
C GLU A 101 22.09 12.19 -5.81
N GLN A 102 22.71 13.36 -5.68
CA GLN A 102 24.06 13.50 -5.10
C GLN A 102 24.15 12.99 -3.65
N ARG A 103 23.07 13.12 -2.88
CA ARG A 103 23.01 12.68 -1.48
C ARG A 103 22.32 11.33 -1.30
N LEU A 104 21.92 10.67 -2.38
CA LEU A 104 21.10 9.46 -2.34
C LEU A 104 21.72 8.35 -1.48
N PRO A 105 23.04 8.07 -1.53
CA PRO A 105 23.66 7.07 -0.64
C PRO A 105 23.45 7.37 0.85
N LYS A 106 23.49 8.66 1.24
CA LYS A 106 23.25 9.06 2.63
C LYS A 106 21.78 8.90 3.04
N VAL A 107 20.86 9.24 2.14
CA VAL A 107 19.42 9.07 2.35
C VAL A 107 19.08 7.58 2.51
N ILE A 108 19.57 6.73 1.60
CA ILE A 108 19.34 5.27 1.66
C ILE A 108 19.94 4.67 2.94
N ASN A 109 21.14 5.08 3.36
CA ASN A 109 21.72 4.62 4.62
C ASN A 109 20.88 5.02 5.83
N ALA A 110 20.38 6.25 5.88
CA ALA A 110 19.50 6.69 6.96
C ALA A 110 18.19 5.87 7.00
N PHE A 111 17.60 5.58 5.83
CA PHE A 111 16.43 4.71 5.72
C PHE A 111 16.73 3.30 6.18
N LEU A 112 17.86 2.72 5.78
CA LEU A 112 18.28 1.37 6.17
C LEU A 112 18.35 1.21 7.69
N VAL A 113 18.94 2.18 8.40
CA VAL A 113 19.02 2.14 9.87
C VAL A 113 17.62 2.11 10.50
N ASP A 114 16.71 2.92 9.99
CA ASP A 114 15.34 3.00 10.49
C ASP A 114 14.51 1.75 10.17
N LEU A 115 14.65 1.23 8.95
CA LEU A 115 13.95 0.06 8.47
C LEU A 115 14.45 -1.19 9.18
N GLN A 116 15.76 -1.36 9.38
CA GLN A 116 16.32 -2.51 10.10
C GLN A 116 15.73 -2.63 11.51
N ARG A 117 15.70 -1.54 12.28
CA ARG A 117 15.14 -1.52 13.64
C ARG A 117 13.65 -1.85 13.64
N LEU A 118 12.88 -1.22 12.75
CA LEU A 118 11.44 -1.42 12.66
C LEU A 118 11.09 -2.85 12.22
N MET A 119 11.77 -3.33 11.18
CA MET A 119 11.49 -4.63 10.59
C MET A 119 11.94 -5.76 11.51
N TYR A 120 13.01 -5.59 12.29
CA TYR A 120 13.43 -6.62 13.25
C TYR A 120 12.32 -6.87 14.29
N ARG A 121 11.80 -5.79 14.91
CA ARG A 121 10.69 -5.88 15.87
C ARG A 121 9.39 -6.42 15.24
N ASP A 122 9.05 -5.99 14.03
CA ASP A 122 7.88 -6.52 13.30
C ASP A 122 8.06 -8.02 12.97
N THR A 123 9.30 -8.46 12.73
CA THR A 123 9.62 -9.88 12.50
C THR A 123 9.40 -10.70 13.76
N GLU A 124 9.91 -10.26 14.92
CA GLU A 124 9.67 -10.92 16.21
C GLU A 124 8.16 -11.04 16.49
N GLN A 125 7.45 -9.92 16.39
CA GLN A 125 6.00 -9.89 16.64
C GLN A 125 5.23 -10.84 15.71
N ARG A 126 5.54 -10.86 14.41
CA ARG A 126 4.82 -11.74 13.46
C ARG A 126 5.19 -13.20 13.62
N PHE A 127 6.43 -13.49 13.98
CA PHE A 127 6.85 -14.87 14.22
C PHE A 127 6.09 -15.48 15.40
N GLU A 128 5.93 -14.71 16.49
CA GLU A 128 5.24 -15.14 17.72
C GLU A 128 3.71 -15.21 17.55
N ASN A 129 3.12 -14.23 16.85
CA ASN A 129 1.67 -14.03 16.88
C ASN A 129 0.95 -14.51 15.61
N ARG A 130 1.66 -14.95 14.58
CA ARG A 130 1.04 -15.41 13.33
C ARG A 130 1.49 -16.82 12.95
N GLU A 131 0.52 -17.57 12.44
CA GLU A 131 0.73 -18.90 11.91
C GLU A 131 1.72 -18.89 10.73
N PRO A 132 2.57 -19.92 10.60
CA PRO A 132 3.39 -20.13 9.41
C PRO A 132 2.53 -20.13 8.14
N GLY A 133 3.00 -19.44 7.10
CA GLY A 133 2.32 -19.31 5.81
C GLY A 133 1.42 -18.06 5.70
N LYS A 134 1.13 -17.39 6.83
CA LYS A 134 0.32 -16.15 6.88
C LYS A 134 1.12 -14.92 7.34
N ARG A 135 2.44 -15.05 7.47
CA ARG A 135 3.34 -13.99 7.96
C ARG A 135 3.73 -12.99 6.88
N GLY A 136 3.93 -13.51 5.66
CA GLY A 136 4.31 -12.75 4.48
C GLY A 136 3.20 -11.82 4.00
N PHE A 137 3.61 -10.79 3.28
CA PHE A 137 2.71 -9.75 2.79
C PHE A 137 3.28 -9.12 1.52
N LYS A 138 2.43 -8.75 0.57
CA LYS A 138 2.84 -8.01 -0.61
C LYS A 138 2.01 -6.74 -0.72
N TYR A 139 2.67 -5.64 -1.03
CA TYR A 139 2.00 -4.38 -1.30
C TYR A 139 2.56 -3.73 -2.55
N THR A 140 1.64 -3.17 -3.31
CA THR A 140 1.90 -2.36 -4.49
C THR A 140 1.07 -1.09 -4.33
N ALA A 141 1.72 0.06 -4.46
CA ALA A 141 1.04 1.35 -4.40
C ALA A 141 0.13 1.56 -5.62
N PRO A 142 -0.87 2.45 -5.51
CA PRO A 142 -1.65 2.88 -6.67
C PRO A 142 -0.78 3.48 -7.78
N GLY A 143 -1.34 3.62 -8.98
CA GLY A 143 -0.68 4.33 -10.10
C GLY A 143 -0.31 5.77 -9.74
N LEU A 144 0.62 6.35 -10.50
CA LEU A 144 0.88 7.78 -10.41
C LEU A 144 -0.34 8.56 -10.90
N LEU A 145 -0.56 9.75 -10.33
CA LEU A 145 -1.52 10.70 -10.87
C LEU A 145 -0.98 11.31 -12.17
N PRO A 146 -1.78 11.39 -13.23
CA PRO A 146 -1.37 12.13 -14.43
C PRO A 146 -1.19 13.61 -14.09
N PRO A 147 -0.24 14.31 -14.72
CA PRO A 147 -0.08 15.75 -14.51
C PRO A 147 -1.37 16.47 -14.90
N PRO A 148 -1.75 17.55 -14.18
CA PRO A 148 -2.90 18.35 -14.54
C PRO A 148 -2.70 18.96 -15.94
N PRO A 149 -3.78 19.16 -16.72
CA PRO A 149 -3.69 19.85 -17.99
C PRO A 149 -3.09 21.25 -17.78
N PRO A 150 -2.35 21.79 -18.77
CA PRO A 150 -1.85 23.15 -18.70
C PRO A 150 -3.03 24.11 -18.55
N LYS A 151 -2.93 25.05 -17.60
CA LYS A 151 -3.95 26.08 -17.35
C LYS A 151 -4.20 26.87 -18.64
N THR A 152 -5.46 27.16 -18.91
CA THR A 152 -5.84 28.00 -20.06
C THR A 152 -5.48 29.47 -19.80
N GLU A 153 -5.39 30.28 -20.86
CA GLU A 153 -5.13 31.72 -20.74
C GLU A 153 -6.18 32.43 -19.86
N GLU A 154 -7.42 31.95 -19.88
CA GLU A 154 -8.52 32.45 -19.06
C GLU A 154 -8.34 32.11 -17.56
N GLU A 155 -7.88 30.90 -17.24
CA GLU A 155 -7.59 30.49 -15.85
C GLU A 155 -6.36 31.22 -15.28
N LEU A 156 -5.34 31.45 -16.11
CA LEU A 156 -4.17 32.25 -15.73
C LEU A 156 -4.52 33.72 -15.50
N ALA A 157 -5.42 34.28 -16.32
CA ALA A 157 -5.93 35.64 -16.14
C ALA A 157 -6.80 35.74 -14.87
N ALA A 158 -7.68 34.77 -14.63
CA ALA A 158 -8.50 34.71 -13.42
C ALA A 158 -7.66 34.57 -12.14
N GLU A 159 -6.58 33.78 -12.17
CA GLU A 159 -5.64 33.70 -11.05
C GLU A 159 -4.86 35.00 -10.83
N ALA A 160 -4.48 35.69 -11.90
CA ALA A 160 -3.83 36.99 -11.80
C ALA A 160 -4.78 38.09 -11.29
N GLU A 161 -6.06 38.07 -11.68
CA GLU A 161 -7.08 38.98 -11.17
C GLU A 161 -7.45 38.66 -9.71
N ALA A 162 -7.57 37.39 -9.35
CA ALA A 162 -7.78 36.96 -7.97
C ALA A 162 -6.60 37.33 -7.06
N ALA A 163 -5.35 37.20 -7.54
CA ALA A 163 -4.16 37.63 -6.83
C ALA A 163 -4.14 39.15 -6.57
N LYS A 164 -4.50 39.95 -7.59
CA LYS A 164 -4.61 41.41 -7.43
C LYS A 164 -5.73 41.82 -6.47
N LEU A 165 -6.90 41.19 -6.57
CA LEU A 165 -8.04 41.44 -5.66
C LEU A 165 -7.72 41.04 -4.21
N ALA A 166 -6.92 40.00 -3.99
CA ALA A 166 -6.51 39.60 -2.66
C ALA A 166 -5.42 40.52 -2.07
N GLU A 167 -4.47 41.00 -2.89
CA GLU A 167 -3.55 42.07 -2.48
C GLU A 167 -4.30 43.35 -2.10
N GLU A 168 -5.35 43.73 -2.85
CA GLU A 168 -6.19 44.89 -2.55
C GLU A 168 -7.04 44.71 -1.29
N ASN A 169 -7.46 43.48 -0.97
CA ASN A 169 -8.23 43.16 0.24
C ASN A 169 -7.36 42.82 1.47
N GLY A 170 -6.03 42.81 1.33
CA GLY A 170 -5.10 42.47 2.41
C GLY A 170 -5.14 41.00 2.84
N GLU A 171 -5.65 40.11 1.99
CA GLU A 171 -5.71 38.66 2.21
C GLU A 171 -4.55 37.98 1.49
N GLU A 172 -3.71 37.22 2.23
CA GLU A 172 -2.70 36.37 1.59
C GLU A 172 -3.38 35.13 0.99
N ILE A 173 -3.46 35.05 -0.34
CA ILE A 173 -3.82 33.79 -1.01
C ILE A 173 -2.70 32.79 -0.76
N ALA A 174 -2.98 31.79 0.06
CA ALA A 174 -2.14 30.62 0.18
C ALA A 174 -2.02 29.95 -1.19
N LYS A 175 -0.84 30.08 -1.81
CA LYS A 175 -0.54 29.44 -3.09
C LYS A 175 -0.88 27.95 -2.99
N GLU A 176 -1.68 27.45 -3.93
CA GLU A 176 -2.03 26.03 -3.96
C GLU A 176 -0.75 25.19 -3.89
N PRO A 177 -0.74 24.14 -3.05
CA PRO A 177 0.41 23.27 -2.98
C PRO A 177 0.67 22.69 -4.38
N PRO A 178 1.94 22.58 -4.82
CA PRO A 178 2.25 22.10 -6.16
C PRO A 178 1.61 20.72 -6.41
N PHE A 179 1.36 20.34 -7.65
CA PHE A 179 0.84 18.99 -7.92
C PHE A 179 1.81 17.91 -7.40
N SER A 180 1.30 16.87 -6.72
CA SER A 180 2.09 15.69 -6.35
C SER A 180 1.64 14.48 -7.15
N PRO A 181 2.56 13.72 -7.78
CA PRO A 181 2.21 12.56 -8.58
C PRO A 181 1.83 11.34 -7.74
N PHE A 182 2.06 11.37 -6.43
CA PHE A 182 1.80 10.23 -5.55
C PHE A 182 0.38 10.26 -5.01
N GLN A 183 -0.39 9.22 -5.35
CA GLN A 183 -1.68 9.00 -4.70
C GLN A 183 -1.53 8.71 -3.21
N PRO A 184 -2.44 9.21 -2.37
CA PRO A 184 -2.49 8.84 -0.95
C PRO A 184 -2.62 7.33 -0.77
N VAL A 185 -1.87 6.78 0.19
CA VAL A 185 -1.90 5.36 0.47
C VAL A 185 -3.01 5.01 1.45
N SER A 186 -3.91 4.11 1.05
CA SER A 186 -5.02 3.64 1.89
C SER A 186 -4.57 2.77 3.07
N ASN A 187 -3.44 2.07 2.93
CA ASN A 187 -2.89 1.23 3.99
C ASN A 187 -2.17 2.08 5.06
N ARG A 188 -2.76 2.14 6.25
CA ARG A 188 -2.25 2.91 7.41
C ARG A 188 -0.79 2.58 7.77
N TYR A 189 -0.37 1.32 7.63
CA TYR A 189 1.01 0.92 7.94
C TYR A 189 2.00 1.61 7.00
N PHE A 190 1.73 1.59 5.69
CA PHE A 190 2.61 2.23 4.71
C PHE A 190 2.53 3.75 4.77
N ALA A 191 1.36 4.32 5.04
CA ALA A 191 1.24 5.77 5.26
C ALA A 191 2.12 6.24 6.44
N ALA A 192 2.08 5.52 7.58
CA ALA A 192 2.93 5.82 8.72
C ALA A 192 4.42 5.62 8.41
N LEU A 193 4.77 4.56 7.67
CA LEU A 193 6.15 4.29 7.27
C LEU A 193 6.68 5.34 6.30
N GLN A 194 5.90 5.75 5.31
CA GLN A 194 6.24 6.82 4.37
C GLN A 194 6.48 8.15 5.09
N ASN A 195 5.62 8.51 6.04
CA ASN A 195 5.81 9.70 6.86
C ASN A 195 7.08 9.63 7.72
N LYS A 196 7.42 8.44 8.25
CA LYS A 196 8.67 8.25 8.99
C LYS A 196 9.88 8.46 8.05
N LEU A 197 9.89 7.81 6.90
CA LEU A 197 10.96 7.94 5.90
C LEU A 197 11.10 9.36 5.37
N LEU A 198 9.99 10.07 5.17
CA LEU A 198 10.00 11.48 4.79
C LEU A 198 10.74 12.33 5.82
N ARG A 199 10.42 12.19 7.12
CA ARG A 199 11.12 12.92 8.19
C ARG A 199 12.60 12.56 8.24
N THR A 200 12.93 11.28 8.09
CA THR A 200 14.33 10.82 8.04
C THR A 200 15.08 11.43 6.86
N GLY A 201 14.46 11.49 5.68
CA GLY A 201 15.05 12.10 4.49
C GLY A 201 15.25 13.61 4.65
N GLN A 202 14.26 14.30 5.20
CA GLN A 202 14.32 15.74 5.51
C GLN A 202 15.41 16.07 6.55
N GLY A 203 15.75 15.14 7.45
CA GLY A 203 16.87 15.31 8.39
C GLY A 203 18.26 15.17 7.75
N VAL A 204 18.36 14.58 6.55
CA VAL A 204 19.62 14.34 5.83
C VAL A 204 19.85 15.34 4.69
N LEU A 205 18.76 15.71 4.03
CA LEU A 205 18.75 16.64 2.91
C LEU A 205 18.66 18.08 3.39
N PRO A 206 19.09 19.07 2.58
CA PRO A 206 18.81 20.46 2.87
C PRO A 206 17.30 20.71 3.03
N PRO A 207 16.90 21.78 3.76
CA PRO A 207 15.51 22.20 3.84
C PRO A 207 14.88 22.36 2.45
N ASP A 208 13.57 22.17 2.36
CA ASP A 208 12.76 22.37 1.15
C ASP A 208 13.26 21.63 -0.10
N THR A 209 13.98 20.51 0.07
CA THR A 209 14.46 19.68 -1.04
C THR A 209 13.54 18.47 -1.28
N LEU A 210 13.16 17.76 -0.21
CA LEU A 210 12.33 16.56 -0.28
C LEU A 210 10.89 16.88 0.12
N ARG A 211 9.98 16.64 -0.81
CA ARG A 211 8.55 16.92 -0.63
C ARG A 211 7.80 15.73 -0.07
N SER A 212 7.97 14.55 -0.67
CA SER A 212 7.25 13.35 -0.26
C SER A 212 8.05 12.08 -0.54
N VAL A 213 7.65 10.99 0.11
CA VAL A 213 8.25 9.66 -0.06
C VAL A 213 7.13 8.65 -0.25
N GLN A 214 7.22 7.82 -1.29
CA GLN A 214 6.24 6.76 -1.53
C GLN A 214 6.92 5.40 -1.63
N ILE A 215 6.45 4.45 -0.80
CA ILE A 215 6.78 3.04 -0.99
C ILE A 215 5.91 2.55 -2.14
N ARG A 216 6.52 2.26 -3.28
CA ARG A 216 5.83 1.79 -4.49
C ARG A 216 5.56 0.29 -4.44
N MET A 217 6.52 -0.45 -3.91
CA MET A 217 6.38 -1.89 -3.70
C MET A 217 7.01 -2.31 -2.38
N PHE A 218 6.38 -3.29 -1.75
CA PHE A 218 6.89 -3.98 -0.59
C PHE A 218 6.65 -5.47 -0.78
N TYR A 219 7.74 -6.24 -0.72
CA TYR A 219 7.71 -7.68 -0.78
C TYR A 219 8.24 -8.24 0.53
N ASP A 220 7.48 -9.10 1.18
CA ASP A 220 7.82 -9.71 2.47
C ASP A 220 7.66 -11.22 2.37
N PHE A 221 8.80 -11.90 2.38
CA PHE A 221 8.93 -13.32 2.18
C PHE A 221 9.57 -14.01 3.38
N TRP A 222 8.99 -15.15 3.75
CA TRP A 222 9.42 -15.99 4.86
C TRP A 222 9.78 -17.36 4.29
N PRO A 223 11.07 -17.63 4.00
CA PRO A 223 11.49 -18.88 3.38
C PRO A 223 11.02 -20.13 4.16
N GLY A 224 11.05 -20.08 5.50
CA GLY A 224 10.59 -21.18 6.35
C GLY A 224 9.09 -21.45 6.32
N ASP A 225 8.30 -20.53 5.78
CA ASP A 225 6.85 -20.66 5.63
C ASP A 225 6.45 -21.26 4.25
N ALA A 226 7.40 -21.34 3.31
CA ALA A 226 7.12 -21.89 1.99
C ALA A 226 6.84 -23.40 2.10
N LYS A 227 5.74 -23.86 1.50
CA LYS A 227 5.47 -25.29 1.38
C LYS A 227 6.61 -25.94 0.58
N PRO A 228 7.12 -27.12 1.00
CA PRO A 228 8.10 -27.83 0.20
C PRO A 228 7.50 -28.09 -1.19
N ARG A 229 8.24 -27.72 -2.24
CA ARG A 229 7.88 -28.07 -3.62
C ARG A 229 7.95 -29.59 -3.71
N LYS A 230 6.81 -30.23 -3.97
CA LYS A 230 6.73 -31.66 -4.27
C LYS A 230 7.23 -31.93 -5.68
#